data_AF-A0A4P2VI37-F1
#
_entry.id   AF-A0A4P2VI37-F1
#
_cell.length_a   1.000
_cell.length_b   1.000
_cell.length_c   1.000
_cell.angle_alpha   90.00
_cell.angle_beta   90.00
_cell.angle_gamma   90.00
#
_symmetry.space_group_name_H-M   'P 1'
#
loop_
_entity.id
_entity.type
_entity.pdbx_description
1 polymer ?
#
loop_
_entity_poly.entity_id
_entity_poly.type
_entity_poly.pdbx_seq_one_letter_code
_entity_poly.pdbx_strand_id
1 'polypeptide(L)'
;MGVRTIFSAVETTSPREFEEAKPGDSLSERIGLLHDAHDVGLRTGTVIMNGLGNPVKTLMDLRREAPWLDYIYISTFSPVPGTPWEGRAPASVDDSMDLVALTRLMFPCAHIALADVLPEVGDTSRYLIHELAAGAGNTFSGLLVYKDASLNYVDELRRAWQWQILK
;
A
#
# COMPACT_ATOMS: atom_id res chain seq x y z
N MET A 1 -2.63 27.06 6.04
CA MET A 1 -3.27 26.06 5.17
C MET A 1 -3.58 24.84 6.04
N GLY A 2 -4.82 24.34 6.07
CA GLY A 2 -5.26 23.29 7.03
C GLY A 2 -4.75 21.87 6.76
N VAL A 3 -3.54 21.73 6.20
CA VAL A 3 -2.91 20.44 5.91
C VAL A 3 -2.48 19.78 7.23
N ARG A 4 -2.81 18.49 7.39
CA ARG A 4 -2.50 17.72 8.62
C ARG A 4 -1.50 16.59 8.42
N THR A 5 -1.42 16.08 7.19
CA THR A 5 -0.61 14.91 6.85
C THR A 5 0.02 15.11 5.48
N ILE A 6 1.27 14.69 5.33
CA ILE A 6 1.98 14.61 4.05
C ILE A 6 2.33 13.16 3.77
N PHE A 7 2.17 12.74 2.52
CA PHE A 7 2.62 11.44 2.03
C PHE A 7 3.79 11.60 1.06
N SER A 8 4.79 10.73 1.19
CA SER A 8 5.90 10.61 0.24
C SER A 8 6.12 9.14 -0.07
N ALA A 9 5.81 8.71 -1.29
CA ALA A 9 5.83 7.31 -1.67
C ALA A 9 7.26 6.82 -1.95
N VAL A 10 7.82 6.08 -0.99
CA VAL A 10 9.18 5.52 -1.08
C VAL A 10 9.22 4.31 -2.00
N GLU A 11 8.18 3.47 -2.02
CA GLU A 11 8.05 2.17 -2.73
C GLU A 11 9.10 1.13 -2.30
N THR A 12 10.38 1.47 -2.41
CA THR A 12 11.53 0.66 -2.09
C THR A 12 12.68 1.53 -1.59
N THR A 13 13.45 1.02 -0.65
CA THR A 13 14.68 1.68 -0.16
C THR A 13 15.92 1.26 -0.94
N SER A 14 15.77 0.40 -1.95
CA SER A 14 16.89 0.05 -2.79
C SER A 14 17.11 1.12 -3.87
N PRO A 15 18.26 1.83 -3.88
CA PRO A 15 18.45 2.98 -4.78
C PRO A 15 18.32 2.60 -6.25
N ARG A 16 18.84 1.42 -6.63
CA ARG A 16 18.82 0.96 -8.02
C ARG A 16 17.40 0.73 -8.51
N GLU A 17 16.61 -0.10 -7.83
CA GLU A 17 15.25 -0.38 -8.28
C GLU A 17 14.28 0.78 -8.01
N PHE A 18 14.60 1.72 -7.10
CA PHE A 18 13.90 3.02 -7.07
C PHE A 18 14.17 3.83 -8.34
N GLU A 19 15.44 3.97 -8.76
CA GLU A 19 15.81 4.71 -9.96
C GLU A 19 15.26 4.07 -11.24
N GLU A 20 15.26 2.73 -11.33
CA GLU A 20 14.61 2.00 -12.42
C GLU A 20 13.08 2.24 -12.45
N ALA A 21 12.45 2.44 -11.28
CA ALA A 21 11.00 2.68 -11.14
C ALA A 21 10.59 4.11 -11.45
N LYS A 22 11.38 5.06 -10.97
CA LYS A 22 11.09 6.48 -10.94
C LYS A 22 12.28 7.26 -11.50
N PRO A 23 12.61 7.08 -12.79
CA PRO A 23 13.76 7.77 -13.39
C PRO A 23 13.57 9.29 -13.29
N GLY A 24 14.55 9.97 -12.70
CA GLY A 24 14.52 11.42 -12.46
C GLY A 24 13.92 11.85 -11.11
N ASP A 25 13.49 10.90 -10.28
CA ASP A 25 13.12 11.14 -8.88
C ASP A 25 14.30 10.78 -7.94
N SER A 26 14.23 11.22 -6.68
CA SER A 26 15.29 11.01 -5.70
C SER A 26 14.76 10.34 -4.43
N LEU A 27 15.22 9.12 -4.18
CA LEU A 27 14.88 8.37 -2.96
C LEU A 27 15.26 9.16 -1.69
N SER A 28 16.41 9.83 -1.69
CA SER A 28 16.85 10.61 -0.54
C SER A 28 15.98 11.85 -0.32
N GLU A 29 15.52 12.52 -1.39
CA GLU A 29 14.60 13.66 -1.26
C GLU A 29 13.20 13.20 -0.81
N ARG A 30 12.73 12.03 -1.26
CA ARG A 30 11.47 11.43 -0.78
C ARG A 30 11.49 11.18 0.73
N ILE A 31 12.59 10.64 1.24
CA ILE A 31 12.80 10.41 2.67
C ILE A 31 12.99 11.75 3.39
N GLY A 32 13.79 12.66 2.83
CA GLY A 32 14.00 14.01 3.36
C GLY A 32 12.69 14.78 3.57
N LEU A 33 11.76 14.71 2.61
CA LEU A 33 10.43 15.29 2.75
C LEU A 33 9.65 14.73 3.96
N LEU A 34 9.82 13.45 4.29
CA LEU A 34 9.19 12.86 5.47
C LEU A 34 9.82 13.40 6.76
N HIS A 35 11.13 13.61 6.79
CA HIS A 35 11.80 14.27 7.92
C HIS A 35 11.33 15.72 8.07
N ASP A 36 11.40 16.50 6.99
CA ASP A 36 11.00 17.91 7.00
C ASP A 36 9.55 18.08 7.47
N ALA A 37 8.64 17.23 6.99
CA ALA A 37 7.24 17.24 7.40
C ALA A 37 7.07 16.86 8.89
N HIS A 38 7.80 15.83 9.36
CA HIS A 38 7.77 15.44 10.75
C HIS A 38 8.29 16.54 11.68
N ASP A 39 9.40 17.19 11.31
CA ASP A 39 10.08 18.21 12.12
C ASP A 39 9.21 19.46 12.31
N VAL A 40 8.35 19.79 11.34
CA VAL A 40 7.37 20.88 11.47
C VAL A 40 6.05 20.45 12.14
N GLY A 41 5.97 19.21 12.62
CA GLY A 41 4.83 18.67 13.36
C GLY A 41 3.67 18.16 12.50
N LEU A 42 3.89 17.93 11.20
CA LEU A 42 2.90 17.27 10.35
C LEU A 42 2.99 15.76 10.54
N ARG A 43 1.84 15.09 10.40
CA ARG A 43 1.80 13.63 10.32
C ARG A 43 2.40 13.17 8.99
N THR A 44 3.03 12.00 8.99
CA THR A 44 3.75 11.53 7.81
C THR A 44 3.29 10.15 7.36
N GLY A 45 3.20 9.98 6.04
CA GLY A 45 2.79 8.74 5.42
C GLY A 45 3.71 8.31 4.29
N THR A 46 3.84 7.02 4.08
CA THR A 46 4.59 6.47 2.94
C THR A 46 3.86 5.29 2.32
N VAL A 47 4.33 4.91 1.13
CA VAL A 47 3.91 3.72 0.40
C VAL A 47 5.12 2.80 0.24
N ILE A 48 4.91 1.51 0.45
CA ILE A 48 5.87 0.43 0.16
C ILE A 48 5.22 -0.47 -0.90
N MET A 49 5.96 -0.79 -1.95
CA MET A 49 5.45 -1.61 -3.05
C MET A 49 6.03 -3.02 -2.99
N ASN A 50 5.15 -4.00 -2.78
CA ASN A 50 5.49 -5.39 -2.99
C ASN A 50 5.73 -5.65 -4.49
N GLY A 51 6.77 -6.40 -4.84
CA GLY A 51 7.20 -6.61 -6.23
C GLY A 51 8.23 -5.60 -6.75
N LEU A 52 8.64 -4.61 -5.93
CA LEU A 52 9.73 -3.71 -6.25
C LEU A 52 10.89 -3.82 -5.24
N GLY A 53 11.92 -4.56 -5.61
CA GLY A 53 13.05 -4.87 -4.72
C GLY A 53 12.63 -5.77 -3.55
N ASN A 54 13.30 -5.64 -2.40
CA ASN A 54 12.97 -6.41 -1.20
C ASN A 54 12.09 -5.57 -0.24
N PRO A 55 10.79 -5.85 -0.13
CA PRO A 55 9.88 -5.04 0.69
C PRO A 55 10.14 -5.19 2.19
N VAL A 56 10.58 -6.36 2.66
CA VAL A 56 10.94 -6.59 4.08
C VAL A 56 12.15 -5.74 4.46
N LYS A 57 13.16 -5.70 3.59
CA LYS A 57 14.33 -4.82 3.79
C LYS A 57 13.89 -3.35 3.82
N THR A 58 13.01 -2.94 2.90
CA THR A 58 12.45 -1.58 2.87
C THR A 58 11.75 -1.22 4.18
N LEU A 59 10.94 -2.13 4.72
CA LEU A 59 10.28 -1.91 5.99
C LEU A 59 11.28 -1.80 7.16
N MET A 60 12.34 -2.62 7.18
CA MET A 60 13.41 -2.53 8.18
C MET A 60 14.18 -1.21 8.11
N ASP A 61 14.51 -0.76 6.91
CA ASP A 61 15.19 0.51 6.70
C ASP A 61 14.30 1.68 7.13
N LEU A 62 13.02 1.70 6.72
CA LEU A 62 12.08 2.73 7.17
C LEU A 62 11.88 2.69 8.69
N ARG A 63 11.87 1.51 9.32
CA ARG A 63 11.74 1.40 10.78
C ARG A 63 12.95 1.99 11.50
N ARG A 64 14.11 1.95 10.88
CA ARG A 64 15.36 2.52 11.40
C ARG A 64 15.44 4.03 11.17
N GLU A 65 15.13 4.48 9.96
CA GLU A 65 15.28 5.88 9.53
C GLU A 65 14.08 6.76 9.96
N ALA A 66 12.86 6.24 9.91
CA ALA A 66 11.62 6.97 10.16
C ALA A 66 10.62 6.19 11.06
N PRO A 67 10.98 5.87 12.32
CA PRO A 67 10.11 5.12 13.24
C PRO A 67 8.82 5.85 13.64
N TRP A 68 8.70 7.15 13.36
CA TRP A 68 7.55 7.99 13.66
C TRP A 68 6.48 8.03 12.56
N LEU A 69 6.62 7.24 11.49
CA LEU A 69 5.63 7.18 10.42
C LEU A 69 4.23 6.91 10.98
N ASP A 70 3.30 7.80 10.66
CA ASP A 70 1.91 7.71 11.07
C ASP A 70 1.09 6.80 10.16
N TYR A 71 1.44 6.76 8.87
CA TYR A 71 0.71 6.02 7.84
C TYR A 71 1.69 5.19 6.99
N ILE A 72 1.38 3.90 6.80
CA ILE A 72 2.16 3.02 5.91
C ILE A 72 1.20 2.27 5.01
N TYR A 73 1.31 2.53 3.72
CA TYR A 73 0.46 1.94 2.70
C TYR A 73 1.26 0.86 2.01
N ILE A 74 0.69 -0.33 1.89
CA ILE A 74 1.29 -1.42 1.15
C ILE A 74 0.57 -1.50 -0.20
N SER A 75 1.28 -1.37 -1.31
CA SER A 75 0.73 -1.58 -2.64
C SER A 75 1.29 -2.84 -3.28
N THR A 76 0.50 -3.48 -4.14
CA THR A 76 0.93 -4.65 -4.90
C THR A 76 1.34 -4.21 -6.30
N PHE A 77 2.56 -4.53 -6.74
CA PHE A 77 3.00 -4.24 -8.10
C PHE A 77 2.11 -4.97 -9.12
N SER A 78 1.51 -4.19 -10.03
CA SER A 78 0.72 -4.69 -11.15
C SER A 78 1.22 -4.05 -12.44
N PRO A 79 1.64 -4.85 -13.44
CA PRO A 79 2.14 -4.33 -14.71
C PRO A 79 1.00 -3.65 -15.49
N VAL A 80 1.28 -2.47 -16.02
CA VAL A 80 0.31 -1.70 -16.83
C VAL A 80 0.76 -1.73 -18.29
N PRO A 81 -0.13 -2.09 -19.25
CA PRO A 81 0.18 -2.07 -20.68
C PRO A 81 0.72 -0.70 -21.14
N GLY A 82 1.76 -0.71 -21.96
CA GLY A 82 2.42 0.49 -22.47
C GLY A 82 3.43 1.13 -21.50
N THR A 83 3.60 0.60 -20.29
CA THR A 83 4.71 1.01 -19.41
C THR A 83 5.96 0.17 -19.69
N PRO A 84 7.18 0.65 -19.34
CA PRO A 84 8.41 -0.14 -19.48
C PRO A 84 8.39 -1.50 -18.77
N TRP A 85 7.41 -1.73 -17.88
CA TRP A 85 7.29 -2.92 -17.06
C TRP A 85 6.08 -3.80 -17.42
N GLU A 86 5.43 -3.56 -18.55
CA GLU A 86 4.27 -4.35 -19.00
C GLU A 86 4.55 -5.86 -19.09
N GLY A 87 5.80 -6.25 -19.34
CA GLY A 87 6.23 -7.66 -19.44
C GLY A 87 6.66 -8.30 -18.12
N ARG A 88 6.61 -7.58 -16.99
CA ARG A 88 6.96 -8.14 -15.67
C ARG A 88 5.76 -8.89 -15.08
N ALA A 89 6.03 -9.89 -14.25
CA ALA A 89 4.98 -10.57 -13.51
C ALA A 89 4.39 -9.65 -12.41
N PRO A 90 3.06 -9.67 -12.19
CA PRO A 90 2.47 -9.00 -11.03
C PRO A 90 2.98 -9.63 -9.73
N ALA A 91 3.03 -8.83 -8.67
CA ALA A 91 3.26 -9.32 -7.32
C ALA A 91 2.01 -10.03 -6.78
N SER A 92 2.21 -10.95 -5.84
CA SER A 92 1.12 -11.65 -5.17
C SER A 92 0.44 -10.72 -4.14
N VAL A 93 -0.89 -10.67 -4.17
CA VAL A 93 -1.67 -9.98 -3.13
C VAL A 93 -1.51 -10.66 -1.77
N ASP A 94 -1.37 -11.99 -1.74
CA ASP A 94 -1.14 -12.73 -0.50
C ASP A 94 0.20 -12.34 0.13
N ASP A 95 1.25 -12.17 -0.68
CA ASP A 95 2.56 -11.67 -0.20
C ASP A 95 2.44 -10.24 0.35
N SER A 96 1.58 -9.40 -0.25
CA SER A 96 1.29 -8.06 0.27
C SER A 96 0.55 -8.12 1.61
N MET A 97 -0.32 -9.11 1.84
CA MET A 97 -0.97 -9.32 3.14
C MET A 97 0.01 -9.78 4.22
N ASP A 98 0.94 -10.67 3.88
CA ASP A 98 2.02 -11.06 4.79
C ASP A 98 2.89 -9.85 5.16
N LEU A 99 3.17 -8.98 4.17
CA LEU A 99 3.88 -7.72 4.39
C LEU A 99 3.09 -6.74 5.27
N VAL A 100 1.76 -6.67 5.14
CA VAL A 100 0.89 -5.90 6.04
C VAL A 100 1.01 -6.41 7.47
N ALA A 101 0.94 -7.73 7.68
CA ALA A 101 1.07 -8.33 9.00
C ALA A 101 2.43 -8.00 9.64
N LEU A 102 3.51 -8.09 8.86
CA LEU A 102 4.84 -7.69 9.32
C LEU A 102 4.91 -6.19 9.64
N THR A 103 4.31 -5.35 8.80
CA THR A 103 4.24 -3.89 9.01
C THR A 103 3.53 -3.57 10.32
N ARG A 104 2.41 -4.24 10.64
CA ARG A 104 1.70 -4.08 11.92
C ARG A 104 2.58 -4.44 13.11
N LEU A 105 3.41 -5.49 13.01
CA LEU A 105 4.33 -5.87 14.09
C LEU A 105 5.46 -4.85 14.27
N MET A 106 5.99 -4.29 13.17
CA MET A 106 7.11 -3.34 13.22
C MET A 106 6.68 -1.89 13.56
N PHE A 107 5.45 -1.53 13.19
CA PHE A 107 4.84 -0.22 13.38
C PHE A 107 3.45 -0.36 14.04
N PRO A 108 3.40 -0.74 15.32
CA PRO A 108 2.15 -1.11 16.00
C PRO A 108 1.14 0.04 16.07
N CYS A 109 1.59 1.28 16.08
CA CYS A 109 0.74 2.47 16.15
C CYS A 109 0.40 3.09 14.79
N ALA A 110 1.00 2.61 13.70
CA ALA A 110 0.75 3.20 12.38
C ALA A 110 -0.65 2.86 11.88
N HIS A 111 -1.19 3.78 11.11
CA HIS A 111 -2.32 3.54 10.23
C HIS A 111 -1.83 2.78 9.00
N ILE A 112 -2.41 1.60 8.75
CA ILE A 112 -1.97 0.70 7.68
C ILE A 112 -3.16 0.39 6.78
N ALA A 113 -2.93 0.46 5.47
CA ALA A 113 -3.89 0.07 4.46
C ALA A 113 -3.19 -0.69 3.32
N LEU A 114 -3.90 -1.63 2.72
CA LEU A 114 -3.53 -2.21 1.44
C LEU A 114 -4.10 -1.32 0.32
N ALA A 115 -3.20 -0.70 -0.44
CA ALA A 115 -3.52 0.11 -1.61
C ALA A 115 -3.40 -0.76 -2.87
N ASP A 116 -4.40 -1.59 -3.10
CA ASP A 116 -4.47 -2.45 -4.28
C ASP A 116 -5.67 -2.10 -5.15
N VAL A 117 -5.49 -2.22 -6.47
CA VAL A 117 -6.60 -2.18 -7.41
C VAL A 117 -7.09 -3.62 -7.47
N LEU A 118 -8.11 -3.92 -6.66
CA LEU A 118 -8.75 -5.23 -6.67
C LEU A 118 -8.98 -5.64 -8.14
N PRO A 119 -8.46 -6.79 -8.59
CA PRO A 119 -8.85 -7.29 -9.90
C PRO A 119 -10.37 -7.45 -9.89
N GLU A 120 -11.03 -7.08 -10.98
CA GLU A 120 -12.48 -7.24 -11.23
C GLU A 120 -12.97 -8.70 -11.15
N VAL A 121 -12.14 -9.64 -10.67
CA VAL A 121 -12.27 -11.09 -10.83
C VAL A 121 -12.19 -11.86 -9.49
N GLY A 122 -12.20 -11.19 -8.34
CA GLY A 122 -12.11 -11.83 -7.02
C GLY A 122 -13.30 -11.53 -6.08
N ASP A 123 -13.52 -12.39 -5.10
CA ASP A 123 -14.45 -12.10 -3.99
C ASP A 123 -13.85 -11.00 -3.11
N THR A 124 -14.18 -9.75 -3.43
CA THR A 124 -13.75 -8.54 -2.73
C THR A 124 -13.93 -8.64 -1.21
N SER A 125 -15.00 -9.30 -0.75
CA SER A 125 -15.29 -9.44 0.67
C SER A 125 -14.24 -10.27 1.40
N ARG A 126 -13.70 -11.27 0.72
CA ARG A 126 -12.61 -12.11 1.23
C ARG A 126 -11.34 -11.28 1.44
N TYR A 127 -10.96 -10.42 0.49
CA TYR A 127 -9.74 -9.62 0.61
C TYR A 127 -9.83 -8.59 1.73
N LEU A 128 -10.99 -7.93 1.89
CA LEU A 128 -11.21 -6.98 2.97
C LEU A 128 -11.09 -7.64 4.36
N ILE A 129 -11.67 -8.84 4.52
CA ILE A 129 -11.58 -9.57 5.80
C ILE A 129 -10.13 -9.95 6.10
N HIS A 130 -9.37 -10.43 5.11
CA HIS A 130 -7.97 -10.81 5.31
C HIS A 130 -7.08 -9.59 5.57
N GLU A 131 -7.32 -8.45 4.90
CA GLU A 131 -6.61 -7.20 5.17
C GLU A 131 -6.80 -6.75 6.62
N LEU A 132 -8.05 -6.74 7.10
CA LEU A 132 -8.37 -6.40 8.49
C LEU A 132 -7.71 -7.38 9.46
N ALA A 133 -7.73 -8.68 9.15
CA ALA A 133 -7.10 -9.71 9.97
C ALA A 133 -5.57 -9.59 10.03
N ALA A 134 -4.93 -9.18 8.93
CA ALA A 134 -3.50 -8.89 8.87
C ALA A 134 -3.12 -7.61 9.64
N GLY A 135 -4.10 -6.80 10.03
CA GLY A 135 -3.91 -5.59 10.84
C GLY A 135 -3.87 -4.30 10.04
N ALA A 136 -4.34 -4.30 8.80
CA ALA A 136 -4.63 -3.09 8.02
C ALA A 136 -6.11 -2.68 8.15
N GLY A 137 -6.58 -1.76 7.30
CA GLY A 137 -7.97 -1.28 7.27
C GLY A 137 -8.35 -0.32 8.42
N ASN A 138 -7.38 0.17 9.20
CA ASN A 138 -7.61 1.20 10.23
C ASN A 138 -7.46 2.63 9.69
N THR A 139 -7.42 2.79 8.36
CA THR A 139 -7.37 4.07 7.67
C THR A 139 -7.84 3.94 6.22
N PHE A 140 -8.36 5.03 5.68
CA PHE A 140 -8.73 5.18 4.27
C PHE A 140 -8.18 6.52 3.80
N SER A 141 -7.27 6.54 2.82
CA SER A 141 -6.57 7.76 2.39
C SER A 141 -6.85 8.14 0.94
N GLY A 142 -7.55 7.31 0.16
CA GLY A 142 -7.81 7.62 -1.23
C GLY A 142 -8.88 6.74 -1.84
N LEU A 143 -9.71 7.37 -2.68
CA LEU A 143 -10.61 6.68 -3.60
C LEU A 143 -10.08 6.89 -5.00
N LEU A 144 -9.75 5.81 -5.68
CA LEU A 144 -9.40 5.88 -7.08
C LEU A 144 -10.69 5.88 -7.91
N VAL A 145 -10.99 7.01 -8.54
CA VAL A 145 -12.19 7.17 -9.36
C VAL A 145 -11.82 6.92 -10.82
N TYR A 146 -12.22 5.76 -11.34
CA TYR A 146 -12.15 5.46 -12.77
C TYR A 146 -13.49 5.72 -13.45
N LYS A 147 -13.44 6.07 -14.74
CA LYS A 147 -14.63 6.41 -15.52
C LYS A 147 -15.58 5.22 -15.76
N ASP A 148 -15.04 3.99 -15.78
CA ASP A 148 -15.76 2.80 -16.25
C ASP A 148 -15.85 1.64 -15.22
N ALA A 149 -15.47 1.85 -13.95
CA ALA A 149 -15.55 0.79 -12.93
C ALA A 149 -16.99 0.65 -12.40
N SER A 150 -17.77 -0.28 -12.94
CA SER A 150 -19.09 -0.64 -12.39
C SER A 150 -18.95 -1.74 -11.32
N LEU A 151 -18.43 -1.39 -10.14
CA LEU A 151 -18.40 -2.31 -8.99
C LEU A 151 -19.64 -2.07 -8.10
N ASN A 152 -20.58 -3.02 -8.10
CA ASN A 152 -21.76 -3.01 -7.23
C ASN A 152 -21.51 -3.88 -5.98
N TYR A 153 -20.74 -3.30 -5.04
CA TYR A 153 -20.34 -3.95 -3.78
C TYR A 153 -21.51 -4.48 -2.95
N VAL A 154 -22.69 -3.84 -3.02
CA VAL A 154 -23.87 -4.24 -2.24
C VAL A 154 -24.38 -5.61 -2.69
N ASP A 155 -24.39 -5.86 -4.00
CA ASP A 155 -24.85 -7.13 -4.54
C ASP A 155 -23.82 -8.25 -4.38
N GLU A 156 -22.52 -7.93 -4.40
CA GLU A 156 -21.46 -8.91 -4.08
C GLU A 156 -21.52 -9.36 -2.61
N LEU A 157 -21.65 -8.42 -1.68
CA LEU A 157 -21.80 -8.73 -0.25
C LEU A 157 -23.04 -9.59 0.02
N ARG A 158 -24.16 -9.33 -0.66
CA ARG A 158 -25.37 -10.16 -0.55
C ARG A 158 -25.14 -11.60 -1.03
N ARG A 159 -24.38 -11.81 -2.10
CA ARG A 159 -24.05 -13.15 -2.61
C ARG A 159 -23.14 -13.91 -1.65
N ALA A 160 -22.10 -13.26 -1.14
CA ALA A 160 -21.19 -13.87 -0.15
C ALA A 160 -21.94 -14.31 1.11
N TRP A 161 -22.90 -13.50 1.56
CA TRP A 161 -23.70 -13.81 2.76
C TRP A 161 -24.71 -14.95 2.55
N GLN A 162 -25.30 -15.06 1.35
CA GLN A 162 -26.19 -16.20 1.01
C GLN A 162 -25.46 -17.55 0.99
N TRP A 163 -24.18 -17.58 0.61
CA TRP A 163 -23.35 -18.79 0.62
C TRP A 163 -23.04 -19.33 2.02
N GLN A 164 -23.05 -18.48 3.05
CA GLN A 164 -22.79 -18.89 4.44
C GLN A 164 -24.00 -19.53 5.14
N ILE A 165 -25.21 -19.35 4.61
CA ILE A 165 -26.47 -19.86 5.23
C ILE A 165 -26.85 -21.25 4.66
N LEU A 166 -26.20 -21.67 3.57
CA LEU A 166 -26.49 -22.94 2.88
C LEU A 166 -25.44 -24.04 3.11
N LYS A 167 -24.53 -23.85 4.07
CA LYS A 167 -23.62 -24.89 4.60
C LYS A 167 -23.89 -25.09 6.08
#